data_AF-A0A809Y1P9-F1
#
_entry.id   AF-A0A809Y1P9-F1
#
_cell.length_a   1.000
_cell.length_b   1.000
_cell.length_c   1.000
_cell.angle_alpha   90.00
_cell.angle_beta   90.00
_cell.angle_gamma   90.00
#
_symmetry.space_group_name_H-M   'P 1'
#
loop_
_entity.id
_entity.type
_entity.pdbx_description
1 polymer ?
#
loop_
_entity_poly.entity_id
_entity_poly.type
_entity_poly.pdbx_seq_one_letter_code
_entity_poly.pdbx_strand_id
1 'polypeptide(L)'
;MALRMAALSRASDGRWFARKGIPVDVRIEYQRLYGVKREAHLKLPADTPWHEAKTRKAEWEAEVETRIATLRAQRNGTGQPLTKLNAIALAGRWYNWFVGQYENDPGPAKLWRELSDIFVWEVIGPEAPDSYEEDPRSDPHWDWAKEPEVREAVRPRVAEQARVATFLASEGIALNATAYALFVDAVSDNLLPAFSVLEKRANGDYSRDENPSTFPEFKDGPVRASGVSCWELFEAFVLAVKPADKTVIRWRSVFLEMQRQFAEVGANGITEEAARDWIRGLIGEERQAITVREVWLSSARRVFGWGREHKKIGQNPFKEVRVDVPRKAQTREDGRSFTDAEAKIILNASLAFEKPITPTERTRRWVPWLCAYSGARPGEITQLRGIDIEDRKGLYVMKLTPEAGTIKTGRPRVVPIHEHLIAQVFIEMVKQVGKGALFYNDKTPPRPIVDPLKPPRPRSDTARAHLGTWVRELGVDDPHISPNHAWRHTFKRIADEAGIPEKMNDAITGHTQATEGRKYGTPNVAAMADALKKFPRYSLE
;
A
#
# COMPACT_ATOMS: atom_id res chain seq x y z
N MET A 1 32.95 -10.60 -4.07
CA MET A 1 34.17 -9.80 -3.79
C MET A 1 34.41 -9.83 -2.30
N ALA A 2 35.55 -10.35 -1.85
CA ALA A 2 35.94 -10.27 -0.44
C ALA A 2 36.00 -8.79 -0.02
N LEU A 3 35.32 -8.43 1.07
CA LEU A 3 35.33 -7.09 1.62
C LEU A 3 36.76 -6.79 2.12
N ARG A 4 37.38 -5.72 1.62
CA ARG A 4 38.70 -5.27 2.10
C ARG A 4 38.55 -4.82 3.55
N MET A 5 39.35 -5.40 4.45
CA MET A 5 39.39 -4.94 5.85
C MET A 5 39.81 -3.47 5.92
N ALA A 6 39.13 -2.69 6.75
CA ALA A 6 39.49 -1.31 7.04
C ALA A 6 40.84 -1.27 7.77
N ALA A 7 41.72 -0.35 7.40
CA ALA A 7 42.98 -0.13 8.12
C ALA A 7 42.77 0.89 9.25
N LEU A 8 43.39 0.66 10.41
CA LEU A 8 43.49 1.64 11.49
C LEU A 8 44.74 2.49 11.28
N SER A 9 44.59 3.81 11.24
CA SER A 9 45.67 4.77 10.91
C SER A 9 45.69 5.93 11.90
N ARG A 10 46.82 6.66 11.99
CA ARG A 10 46.92 7.92 12.75
C ARG A 10 46.84 9.13 11.83
N ALA A 11 46.04 10.10 12.22
CA ALA A 11 45.98 11.42 11.59
C ALA A 11 47.16 12.29 12.06
N SER A 12 47.41 13.40 11.35
CA SER A 12 48.49 14.35 11.67
C SER A 12 48.32 15.02 13.04
N ASP A 13 47.10 15.09 13.55
CA ASP A 13 46.76 15.60 14.89
C ASP A 13 46.79 14.51 15.99
N GLY A 14 47.29 13.31 15.67
CA GLY A 14 47.45 12.22 16.63
C GLY A 14 46.21 11.34 16.83
N ARG A 15 45.03 11.71 16.31
CA ARG A 15 43.81 10.89 16.42
C ARG A 15 43.91 9.59 15.64
N TRP A 16 43.27 8.54 16.14
CA TRP A 16 43.08 7.32 15.37
C TRP A 16 41.90 7.49 14.40
N PHE A 17 42.03 6.95 13.19
CA PHE A 17 40.93 6.89 12.24
C PHE A 17 40.92 5.61 11.42
N ALA A 18 39.74 5.19 10.99
CA ALA A 18 39.54 4.12 10.03
C ALA A 18 38.42 4.51 9.04
N ARG A 19 38.48 3.96 7.83
CA ARG A 19 37.49 4.21 6.77
C ARG A 19 37.07 2.93 6.07
N LYS A 20 35.78 2.82 5.75
CA LYS A 20 35.22 1.67 5.05
C LYS A 20 34.31 2.13 3.92
N GLY A 21 34.60 1.66 2.72
CA GLY A 21 33.83 1.99 1.53
C GLY A 21 32.45 1.32 1.56
N ILE A 22 31.40 2.11 1.32
CA ILE A 22 30.04 1.61 1.19
C ILE A 22 29.82 1.11 -0.25
N PRO A 23 29.43 -0.16 -0.46
CA PRO A 23 29.22 -0.72 -1.78
C PRO A 23 28.13 0.00 -2.57
N VAL A 24 28.34 0.17 -3.88
CA VAL A 24 27.46 0.92 -4.80
C VAL A 24 26.00 0.47 -4.69
N ASP A 25 25.79 -0.83 -4.52
CA ASP A 25 24.48 -1.48 -4.47
C ASP A 25 23.65 -1.17 -3.22
N VAL A 26 24.22 -0.53 -2.18
CA VAL A 26 23.48 -0.16 -0.97
C VAL A 26 23.63 1.32 -0.58
N ARG A 27 24.28 2.15 -1.41
CA ARG A 27 24.63 3.54 -1.04
C ARG A 27 23.43 4.44 -0.79
N ILE A 28 22.33 4.25 -1.53
CA ILE A 28 21.14 5.11 -1.42
C ILE A 28 20.46 4.85 -0.07
N GLU A 29 20.24 3.57 0.24
CA GLU A 29 19.61 3.12 1.45
C GLU A 29 20.51 3.39 2.68
N TYR A 30 21.83 3.15 2.55
CA TYR A 30 22.79 3.45 3.60
C TYR A 30 22.85 4.97 3.89
N GLN A 31 22.83 5.82 2.86
CA GLN A 31 22.77 7.28 3.04
C GLN A 31 21.49 7.70 3.75
N ARG A 32 20.35 7.15 3.35
CA ARG A 32 19.05 7.47 3.94
C ARG A 32 19.00 7.14 5.43
N LEU A 33 19.53 5.99 5.82
CA LEU A 33 19.42 5.46 7.19
C LEU A 33 20.53 5.93 8.12
N TYR A 34 21.74 6.13 7.60
CA TYR A 34 22.95 6.38 8.42
C TYR A 34 23.66 7.68 8.05
N GLY A 35 23.08 8.51 7.18
CA GLY A 35 23.59 9.84 6.81
C GLY A 35 24.85 9.86 5.95
N VAL A 36 25.50 8.72 5.70
CA VAL A 36 26.76 8.63 4.93
C VAL A 36 26.58 7.82 3.64
N LYS A 37 27.11 8.33 2.52
CA LYS A 37 26.86 7.75 1.19
C LYS A 37 27.97 6.86 0.66
N ARG A 38 29.23 7.27 0.83
CA ARG A 38 30.37 6.66 0.12
C ARG A 38 31.33 5.93 1.06
N GLU A 39 31.59 6.49 2.23
CA GLU A 39 32.51 5.92 3.21
C GLU A 39 31.93 6.14 4.61
N ALA A 40 31.97 5.08 5.43
CA ALA A 40 31.81 5.20 6.87
C ALA A 40 33.17 5.50 7.49
N HIS A 41 33.18 6.28 8.57
CA HIS A 41 34.38 6.68 9.29
C HIS A 41 34.30 6.29 10.76
N LEU A 42 35.44 5.85 11.30
CA LEU A 42 35.71 5.81 12.72
C LEU A 42 36.73 6.90 13.05
N LYS A 43 36.51 7.65 14.12
CA LYS A 43 37.46 8.61 14.67
C LYS A 43 37.54 8.40 16.18
N LEU A 44 38.75 8.18 16.70
CA LEU A 44 38.99 8.06 18.14
C LEU A 44 39.99 9.12 18.61
N PRO A 45 39.91 9.56 19.87
CA PRO A 45 40.87 10.47 20.49
C PRO A 45 42.34 10.03 20.37
N ALA A 46 43.26 10.99 20.48
CA ALA A 46 44.70 10.75 20.32
C ALA A 46 45.33 9.98 21.50
N ASP A 47 44.69 10.05 22.67
CA ASP A 47 45.05 9.41 23.93
C ASP A 47 44.48 7.99 24.06
N THR A 48 43.62 7.53 23.14
CA THR A 48 43.10 6.15 23.16
C THR A 48 44.25 5.13 23.01
N PRO A 49 44.44 4.22 23.98
CA PRO A 49 45.45 3.18 23.92
C PRO A 49 45.30 2.29 22.67
N TRP A 50 46.41 1.79 22.14
CA TRP A 50 46.40 1.01 20.88
C TRP A 50 45.50 -0.22 20.93
N HIS A 51 45.49 -0.96 22.05
CA HIS A 51 44.68 -2.16 22.21
C HIS A 51 43.17 -1.82 22.18
N GLU A 52 42.77 -0.75 22.85
CA GLU A 52 41.40 -0.24 22.85
C GLU A 52 41.00 0.27 21.45
N ALA A 53 41.88 1.03 20.79
CA ALA A 53 41.64 1.52 19.44
C ALA A 53 41.47 0.37 18.43
N LYS A 54 42.22 -0.73 18.60
CA LYS A 54 42.10 -1.94 17.79
C LYS A 54 40.76 -2.66 18.02
N THR A 55 40.33 -2.78 19.27
CA THR A 55 39.02 -3.38 19.62
C THR A 55 37.87 -2.55 19.06
N ARG A 56 37.83 -1.23 19.33
CA ARG A 56 36.79 -0.33 18.81
C ARG A 56 36.72 -0.32 17.28
N LYS A 57 37.87 -0.44 16.61
CA LYS A 57 37.90 -0.57 15.14
C LYS A 57 37.27 -1.88 14.67
N ALA A 58 37.51 -2.99 15.36
CA ALA A 58 36.93 -4.27 14.98
C ALA A 58 35.40 -4.26 15.14
N GLU A 59 34.91 -3.72 16.25
CA GLU A 59 33.47 -3.56 16.51
C GLU A 59 32.79 -2.65 15.47
N TRP A 60 33.36 -1.47 15.22
CA TRP A 60 32.87 -0.55 14.21
C TRP A 60 32.87 -1.17 12.80
N GLU A 61 33.91 -1.93 12.47
CA GLU A 61 33.98 -2.58 11.17
C GLU A 61 32.92 -3.67 11.00
N ALA A 62 32.72 -4.51 12.02
CA ALA A 62 31.69 -5.54 12.03
C ALA A 62 30.30 -4.90 11.90
N GLU A 63 30.06 -3.80 12.61
CA GLU A 63 28.83 -3.03 12.51
C GLU A 63 28.57 -2.53 11.08
N VAL A 64 29.56 -1.91 10.44
CA VAL A 64 29.42 -1.41 9.06
C VAL A 64 29.18 -2.57 8.08
N GLU A 65 29.85 -3.71 8.26
CA GLU A 65 29.62 -4.90 7.42
C GLU A 65 28.23 -5.48 7.60
N THR A 66 27.75 -5.59 8.82
CA THR A 66 26.40 -6.08 9.10
C THR A 66 25.34 -5.13 8.60
N ARG A 67 25.54 -3.80 8.69
CA ARG A 67 24.65 -2.81 8.05
C ARG A 67 24.59 -3.06 6.54
N ILE A 68 25.73 -3.25 5.87
CA ILE A 68 25.80 -3.57 4.44
C ILE A 68 25.12 -4.91 4.12
N ALA A 69 25.41 -5.96 4.89
CA ALA A 69 24.87 -7.30 4.69
C ALA A 69 23.35 -7.33 4.90
N THR A 70 22.87 -6.64 5.94
CA THR A 70 21.45 -6.42 6.20
C THR A 70 20.80 -5.70 5.04
N LEU A 71 21.35 -4.57 4.56
CA LEU A 71 20.79 -3.85 3.41
C LEU A 71 20.74 -4.71 2.14
N ARG A 72 21.75 -5.57 1.92
CA ARG A 72 21.75 -6.55 0.82
C ARG A 72 20.70 -7.64 1.01
N ALA A 73 20.57 -8.17 2.22
CA ALA A 73 19.58 -9.18 2.56
C ALA A 73 18.14 -8.63 2.48
N GLN A 74 17.95 -7.36 2.84
CA GLN A 74 16.70 -6.62 2.66
C GLN A 74 16.38 -6.43 1.17
N ARG A 75 17.36 -5.98 0.39
CA ARG A 75 17.22 -5.76 -1.06
C ARG A 75 16.95 -7.05 -1.84
N ASN A 76 17.61 -8.14 -1.47
CA ASN A 76 17.53 -9.42 -2.17
C ASN A 76 16.52 -10.38 -1.55
N GLY A 77 15.89 -10.01 -0.43
CA GLY A 77 14.99 -10.87 0.34
C GLY A 77 15.66 -12.11 0.94
N THR A 78 16.98 -12.25 0.93
CA THR A 78 17.71 -13.50 1.24
C THR A 78 17.92 -13.78 2.74
N GLY A 79 17.62 -12.82 3.62
CA GLY A 79 17.80 -12.99 5.06
C GLY A 79 16.79 -13.94 5.70
N GLN A 80 17.16 -14.50 6.85
CA GLN A 80 16.33 -15.36 7.68
C GLN A 80 15.03 -14.62 8.07
N PRO A 81 13.85 -15.22 7.83
CA PRO A 81 12.61 -14.68 8.35
C PRO A 81 12.52 -14.90 9.86
N LEU A 82 11.70 -14.09 10.53
CA LEU A 82 11.33 -14.30 11.93
C LEU A 82 9.83 -14.14 12.07
N THR A 83 9.21 -15.04 12.83
CA THR A 83 7.89 -14.79 13.40
C THR A 83 7.99 -13.71 14.47
N LYS A 84 6.88 -13.07 14.83
CA LYS A 84 6.85 -12.12 15.96
C LYS A 84 7.35 -12.78 17.25
N LEU A 85 6.99 -14.04 17.50
CA LEU A 85 7.44 -14.79 18.67
C LEU A 85 8.96 -15.02 18.66
N ASN A 86 9.53 -15.43 17.51
CA ASN A 86 10.98 -15.62 17.39
C ASN A 86 11.75 -14.30 17.40
N ALA A 87 11.14 -13.19 16.96
CA ALA A 87 11.74 -11.86 17.13
C ALA A 87 11.85 -11.46 18.60
N ILE A 88 10.81 -11.71 19.41
CA ILE A 88 10.84 -11.49 20.87
C ILE A 88 11.85 -12.44 21.53
N ALA A 89 11.89 -13.71 21.12
CA ALA A 89 12.87 -14.66 21.63
C ALA A 89 14.32 -14.25 21.29
N LEU A 90 14.55 -13.73 20.08
CA LEU A 90 15.85 -13.22 19.67
C LEU A 90 16.21 -11.95 20.43
N ALA A 91 15.23 -11.10 20.75
CA ALA A 91 15.40 -9.95 21.63
C ALA A 91 15.80 -10.39 23.05
N GLY A 92 15.31 -11.53 23.54
CA GLY A 92 15.78 -12.12 24.80
C GLY A 92 17.24 -12.57 24.76
N ARG A 93 17.69 -13.17 23.65
CA ARG A 93 19.11 -13.48 23.44
C ARG A 93 19.95 -12.21 23.38
N TRP A 94 19.47 -11.19 22.66
CA TRP A 94 20.10 -9.87 22.60
C TRP A 94 20.20 -9.24 23.98
N TYR A 95 19.16 -9.30 24.79
CA TYR A 95 19.12 -8.73 26.14
C TYR A 95 20.22 -9.34 27.02
N ASN A 96 20.28 -10.67 27.09
CA ASN A 96 21.31 -11.38 27.85
C ASN A 96 22.72 -11.06 27.35
N TRP A 97 22.89 -11.03 26.02
CA TRP A 97 24.16 -10.66 25.41
C TRP A 97 24.57 -9.22 25.78
N PHE A 98 23.64 -8.27 25.67
CA PHE A 98 23.85 -6.84 25.90
C PHE A 98 24.22 -6.56 27.35
N VAL A 99 23.41 -7.04 28.30
CA VAL A 99 23.69 -6.89 29.74
C VAL A 99 25.02 -7.58 30.10
N GLY A 100 25.26 -8.79 29.58
CA GLY A 100 26.49 -9.53 29.81
C GLY A 100 27.77 -8.83 29.33
N GLN A 101 27.69 -7.90 28.36
CA GLN A 101 28.85 -7.10 27.94
C GLN A 101 29.35 -6.16 29.04
N TYR A 102 28.48 -5.79 29.99
CA TYR A 102 28.74 -4.76 31.00
C TYR A 102 28.61 -5.31 32.43
N GLU A 103 28.26 -6.58 32.62
CA GLU A 103 27.97 -7.14 33.95
C GLU A 103 29.17 -7.10 34.92
N ASN A 104 30.37 -7.33 34.39
CA ASN A 104 31.61 -7.34 35.18
C ASN A 104 32.17 -5.94 35.46
N ASP A 105 31.89 -4.97 34.59
CA ASP A 105 32.28 -3.58 34.74
C ASP A 105 31.21 -2.69 34.09
N PRO A 106 30.13 -2.38 34.83
CA PRO A 106 29.03 -1.60 34.29
C PRO A 106 29.38 -0.11 34.17
N GLY A 107 30.56 0.32 34.63
CA GLY A 107 30.91 1.74 34.67
C GLY A 107 29.99 2.56 35.61
N PRO A 108 29.94 3.90 35.44
CA PRO A 108 29.17 4.77 36.32
C PRO A 108 27.65 4.63 36.12
N ALA A 109 26.87 4.56 37.19
CA ALA A 109 25.41 4.50 37.11
C ALA A 109 24.79 5.68 36.32
N LYS A 110 25.43 6.85 36.39
CA LYS A 110 25.04 8.05 35.63
C LYS A 110 24.98 7.80 34.12
N LEU A 111 25.88 6.97 33.57
CA LEU A 111 25.90 6.63 32.15
C LEU A 111 24.59 5.98 31.71
N TRP A 112 24.10 4.99 32.45
CA TRP A 112 22.89 4.24 32.10
C TRP A 112 21.63 5.11 32.22
N ARG A 113 21.61 6.01 33.19
CA ARG A 113 20.54 7.01 33.33
C ARG A 113 20.53 7.99 32.16
N GLU A 114 21.70 8.53 31.80
CA GLU A 114 21.84 9.41 30.64
C GLU A 114 21.43 8.71 29.33
N LEU A 115 21.82 7.45 29.13
CA LEU A 115 21.39 6.68 27.96
C LEU A 115 19.88 6.42 27.94
N SER A 116 19.27 6.19 29.09
CA SER A 116 17.81 6.06 29.22
C SER A 116 17.12 7.39 28.87
N ASP A 117 17.63 8.51 29.38
CA ASP A 117 17.10 9.84 29.08
C ASP A 117 17.21 10.17 27.59
N ILE A 118 18.36 9.90 26.96
CA ILE A 118 18.55 10.11 25.51
C ILE A 118 17.56 9.24 24.72
N PHE A 119 17.40 7.97 25.09
CA PHE A 119 16.46 7.08 24.41
C PHE A 119 15.02 7.59 24.51
N VAL A 120 14.62 8.04 25.68
CA VAL A 120 13.27 8.55 25.93
C VAL A 120 13.03 9.89 25.23
N TRP A 121 13.91 10.88 25.44
CA TRP A 121 13.66 12.27 25.07
C TRP A 121 14.21 12.66 23.70
N GLU A 122 15.27 12.02 23.22
CA GLU A 122 15.92 12.39 21.95
C GLU A 122 15.68 11.38 20.83
N VAL A 123 15.26 10.16 21.17
CA VAL A 123 14.94 9.11 20.19
C VAL A 123 13.44 8.92 20.04
N ILE A 124 12.71 8.67 21.13
CA ILE A 124 11.26 8.42 21.08
C ILE A 124 10.46 9.72 21.12
N GLY A 125 10.79 10.63 22.04
CA GLY A 125 10.08 11.89 22.29
C GLY A 125 9.79 12.74 21.06
N PRO A 126 10.72 12.95 20.10
CA PRO A 126 10.48 13.77 18.92
C PRO A 126 9.38 13.26 17.98
N GLU A 127 8.96 12.01 18.15
CA GLU A 127 7.89 11.38 17.35
C GLU A 127 6.54 11.36 18.10
N ALA A 128 6.45 12.01 19.27
CA ALA A 128 5.21 12.12 20.02
C ALA A 128 4.15 12.88 19.21
N PRO A 129 2.90 12.40 19.16
CA PRO A 129 1.82 13.13 18.51
C PRO A 129 1.45 14.37 19.35
N ASP A 130 1.00 15.44 18.69
CA ASP A 130 0.54 16.69 19.35
C ASP A 130 -0.44 16.40 20.52
N SER A 131 -1.33 15.40 20.36
CA SER A 131 -2.29 14.99 21.38
C SER A 131 -1.64 14.47 22.68
N TYR A 132 -0.47 13.83 22.59
CA TYR A 132 0.28 13.37 23.76
C TYR A 132 1.01 14.54 24.45
N GLU A 133 1.49 15.52 23.68
CA GLU A 133 2.10 16.73 24.25
C GLU A 133 1.08 17.59 25.01
N GLU A 134 -0.18 17.61 24.53
CA GLU A 134 -1.29 18.35 25.15
C GLU A 134 -1.81 17.70 26.44
N ASP A 135 -1.92 16.37 26.51
CA ASP A 135 -2.29 15.64 27.73
C ASP A 135 -1.54 14.31 27.89
N PRO A 136 -0.31 14.32 28.43
CA PRO A 136 0.47 13.10 28.64
C PRO A 136 -0.20 12.07 29.56
N ARG A 137 -1.22 12.47 30.34
CA ARG A 137 -1.94 11.57 31.25
C ARG A 137 -2.97 10.71 30.53
N SER A 138 -3.36 11.06 29.31
CA SER A 138 -4.33 10.26 28.53
C SER A 138 -3.74 8.97 27.96
N ASP A 139 -2.41 8.90 27.83
CA ASP A 139 -1.67 7.71 27.40
C ASP A 139 -0.47 7.44 28.33
N PRO A 140 -0.72 6.96 29.57
CA PRO A 140 0.33 6.74 30.56
C PRO A 140 1.28 5.58 30.20
N HIS A 141 0.93 4.77 29.21
CA HIS A 141 1.71 3.60 28.77
C HIS A 141 2.49 3.84 27.47
N TRP A 142 2.40 5.04 26.91
CA TRP A 142 3.09 5.47 25.69
C TRP A 142 2.77 4.52 24.53
N ASP A 143 1.50 4.13 24.41
CA ASP A 143 1.08 3.24 23.33
C ASP A 143 1.29 3.89 21.96
N TRP A 144 1.27 5.22 21.87
CA TRP A 144 1.69 5.97 20.67
C TRP A 144 3.11 5.61 20.20
N ALA A 145 4.05 5.33 21.12
CA ALA A 145 5.43 4.97 20.77
C ALA A 145 5.51 3.61 20.08
N LYS A 146 4.44 2.80 20.17
CA LYS A 146 4.32 1.49 19.52
C LYS A 146 3.69 1.56 18.13
N GLU A 147 3.20 2.73 17.71
CA GLU A 147 2.58 2.91 16.41
C GLU A 147 3.57 2.62 15.26
N PRO A 148 3.14 1.99 14.15
CA PRO A 148 4.03 1.54 13.10
C PRO A 148 4.91 2.64 12.49
N GLU A 149 4.38 3.86 12.38
CA GLU A 149 5.07 5.01 11.80
C GLU A 149 6.19 5.51 12.73
N VAL A 150 5.92 5.60 14.04
CA VAL A 150 6.91 5.94 15.07
C VAL A 150 8.01 4.89 15.12
N ARG A 151 7.65 3.60 15.18
CA ARG A 151 8.62 2.48 15.14
C ARG A 151 9.52 2.56 13.91
N GLU A 152 8.96 2.87 12.75
CA GLU A 152 9.76 3.02 11.53
C GLU A 152 10.76 4.17 11.62
N ALA A 153 10.36 5.31 12.18
CA ALA A 153 11.23 6.47 12.35
C ALA A 153 12.39 6.22 13.33
N VAL A 154 12.13 5.58 14.47
CA VAL A 154 13.13 5.42 15.55
C VAL A 154 14.07 4.23 15.37
N ARG A 155 13.67 3.20 14.60
CA ARG A 155 14.44 1.95 14.37
C ARG A 155 15.94 2.16 14.11
N PRO A 156 16.39 3.10 13.26
CA PRO A 156 17.81 3.29 13.00
C PRO A 156 18.60 3.70 14.26
N ARG A 157 18.04 4.59 15.09
CA ARG A 157 18.68 5.08 16.32
C ARG A 157 18.63 4.03 17.42
N VAL A 158 17.51 3.31 17.54
CA VAL A 158 17.38 2.14 18.43
C VAL A 158 18.46 1.11 18.08
N ALA A 159 18.57 0.72 16.81
CA ALA A 159 19.51 -0.31 16.37
C ALA A 159 20.97 0.06 16.64
N GLU A 160 21.31 1.35 16.56
CA GLU A 160 22.62 1.87 16.91
C GLU A 160 22.88 1.83 18.42
N GLN A 161 21.99 2.40 19.24
CA GLN A 161 22.13 2.39 20.71
C GLN A 161 22.15 0.97 21.28
N ALA A 162 21.31 0.08 20.75
CA ALA A 162 21.21 -1.30 21.18
C ALA A 162 22.31 -2.20 20.60
N ARG A 163 23.23 -1.67 19.78
CA ARG A 163 24.29 -2.45 19.11
C ARG A 163 23.76 -3.67 18.33
N VAL A 164 22.57 -3.55 17.75
CA VAL A 164 21.85 -4.64 17.05
C VAL A 164 22.74 -5.32 16.00
N ALA A 165 23.50 -4.54 15.25
CA ALA A 165 24.40 -5.06 14.23
C ALA A 165 25.55 -5.91 14.80
N THR A 166 26.04 -5.56 15.99
CA THR A 166 27.12 -6.32 16.66
C THR A 166 26.56 -7.65 17.16
N PHE A 167 25.39 -7.62 17.80
CA PHE A 167 24.72 -8.83 18.28
C PHE A 167 24.37 -9.82 17.15
N LEU A 168 23.75 -9.34 16.07
CA LEU A 168 23.41 -10.19 14.94
C LEU A 168 24.66 -10.81 14.29
N ALA A 169 25.78 -10.06 14.27
CA ALA A 169 27.05 -10.57 13.80
C ALA A 169 27.63 -11.66 14.72
N SER A 170 27.57 -11.47 16.04
CA SER A 170 28.06 -12.48 17.00
C SER A 170 27.24 -13.76 16.97
N GLU A 171 25.94 -13.67 16.67
CA GLU A 171 25.06 -14.83 16.48
C GLU A 171 25.17 -15.45 15.08
N GLY A 172 25.84 -14.79 14.12
CA GLY A 172 25.90 -15.23 12.73
C GLY A 172 24.55 -15.15 11.99
N ILE A 173 23.63 -14.31 12.45
CA ILE A 173 22.26 -14.19 11.93
C ILE A 173 22.16 -13.00 10.97
N ALA A 174 21.63 -13.25 9.77
CA ALA A 174 21.28 -12.20 8.81
C ALA A 174 19.77 -12.21 8.56
N LEU A 175 19.07 -11.12 8.90
CA LEU A 175 17.61 -11.02 8.82
C LEU A 175 17.13 -10.36 7.52
N ASN A 176 15.95 -10.75 7.02
CA ASN A 176 15.27 -9.98 5.97
C ASN A 176 14.61 -8.70 6.53
N ALA A 177 14.07 -7.84 5.66
CA ALA A 177 13.52 -6.54 6.08
C ALA A 177 12.42 -6.63 7.14
N THR A 178 11.46 -7.55 6.95
CA THR A 178 10.35 -7.73 7.88
C THR A 178 10.83 -8.31 9.20
N ALA A 179 11.70 -9.31 9.16
CA ALA A 179 12.28 -9.93 10.34
C ALA A 179 13.16 -8.95 11.15
N TYR A 180 13.95 -8.14 10.46
CA TYR A 180 14.76 -7.10 11.07
C TYR A 180 13.91 -6.05 11.77
N ALA A 181 12.82 -5.58 11.14
CA ALA A 181 11.89 -4.65 11.76
C ALA A 181 11.25 -5.24 13.03
N LEU A 182 10.74 -6.48 12.95
CA LEU A 182 10.16 -7.18 14.12
C LEU A 182 11.17 -7.33 15.25
N PHE A 183 12.42 -7.68 14.92
CA PHE A 183 13.49 -7.83 15.91
C PHE A 183 13.86 -6.51 16.57
N VAL A 184 14.08 -5.43 15.80
CA VAL A 184 14.43 -4.12 16.35
C VAL A 184 13.30 -3.52 17.18
N ASP A 185 12.04 -3.74 16.79
CA ASP A 185 10.88 -3.31 17.60
C ASP A 185 10.86 -4.05 18.95
N ALA A 186 11.12 -5.37 18.95
CA ALA A 186 11.21 -6.13 20.20
C ALA A 186 12.43 -5.73 21.06
N VAL A 187 13.55 -5.37 20.44
CA VAL A 187 14.72 -4.81 21.14
C VAL A 187 14.39 -3.46 21.77
N SER A 188 13.70 -2.58 21.04
CA SER A 188 13.24 -1.28 21.52
C SER A 188 12.41 -1.40 22.80
N ASP A 189 11.56 -2.43 22.90
CA ASP A 189 10.73 -2.68 24.08
C ASP A 189 11.54 -3.10 25.32
N ASN A 190 12.75 -3.60 25.11
CA ASN A 190 13.58 -4.19 26.15
C ASN A 190 14.87 -3.40 26.44
N LEU A 191 15.08 -2.27 25.76
CA LEU A 191 16.26 -1.43 25.93
C LEU A 191 16.28 -0.68 27.27
N LEU A 192 15.16 -0.09 27.69
CA LEU A 192 15.03 0.55 29.00
C LEU A 192 15.19 -0.46 30.16
N PRO A 193 14.54 -1.64 30.15
CA PRO A 193 14.83 -2.69 31.12
C PRO A 193 16.31 -3.07 31.21
N ALA A 194 17.03 -3.13 30.08
CA ALA A 194 18.46 -3.45 30.07
C ALA A 194 19.29 -2.35 30.74
N PHE A 195 19.02 -1.08 30.40
CA PHE A 195 19.69 0.06 31.04
C PHE A 195 19.41 0.13 32.54
N SER A 196 18.18 -0.15 32.97
CA SER A 196 17.81 -0.14 34.39
C SER A 196 18.58 -1.21 35.18
N VAL A 197 18.74 -2.42 34.62
CA VAL A 197 19.54 -3.48 35.27
C VAL A 197 21.00 -3.06 35.38
N LEU A 198 21.58 -2.51 34.32
CA LEU A 198 22.97 -2.06 34.33
C LEU A 198 23.20 -0.87 35.28
N GLU A 199 22.23 0.04 35.42
CA GLU A 199 22.25 1.09 36.43
C GLU A 199 22.25 0.50 37.86
N LYS A 200 21.41 -0.50 38.13
CA LYS A 200 21.41 -1.20 39.44
C LYS A 200 22.75 -1.87 39.72
N ARG A 201 23.32 -2.58 38.74
CA ARG A 201 24.66 -3.20 38.86
C ARG A 201 25.73 -2.16 39.15
N ALA A 202 25.71 -1.04 38.46
CA ALA A 202 26.63 0.08 38.69
C ALA A 202 26.52 0.70 40.09
N ASN A 203 25.36 0.59 40.74
CA ASN A 203 25.15 0.99 42.13
C ASN A 203 25.40 -0.13 43.16
N GLY A 204 25.90 -1.29 42.72
CA GLY A 204 26.20 -2.44 43.59
C GLY A 204 25.02 -3.35 43.89
N ASP A 205 23.85 -3.14 43.28
CA ASP A 205 22.69 -4.02 43.43
C ASP A 205 22.76 -5.18 42.42
N TYR A 206 23.23 -6.33 42.90
CA TYR A 206 23.33 -7.59 42.13
C TYR A 206 22.12 -8.53 42.31
N SER A 207 20.95 -8.02 42.74
CA SER A 207 19.70 -8.80 42.84
C SER A 207 19.32 -9.49 41.53
N ARG A 208 18.61 -10.63 41.61
CA ARG A 208 18.25 -11.43 40.43
C ARG A 208 17.46 -10.60 39.42
N ASP A 209 17.90 -10.60 38.17
CA ASP A 209 17.17 -10.02 37.05
C ASP A 209 16.08 -11.00 36.57
N GLU A 210 14.83 -10.54 36.58
CA GLU A 210 13.66 -11.34 36.19
C GLU A 210 13.35 -11.22 34.69
N ASN A 211 13.85 -10.19 34.00
CA ASN A 211 13.58 -9.94 32.58
C ASN A 211 13.90 -11.15 31.69
N PRO A 212 15.05 -11.86 31.85
CA PRO A 212 15.38 -13.03 31.03
C PRO A 212 14.31 -14.13 31.06
N SER A 213 13.56 -14.26 32.16
CA SER A 213 12.53 -15.30 32.32
C SER A 213 11.21 -14.96 31.61
N THR A 214 11.06 -13.73 31.11
CA THR A 214 9.86 -13.26 30.39
C THR A 214 9.91 -13.56 28.90
N PHE A 215 11.10 -13.83 28.36
CA PHE A 215 11.27 -14.09 26.93
C PHE A 215 10.88 -15.53 26.57
N PRO A 216 10.21 -15.74 25.43
CA PRO A 216 9.97 -17.07 24.89
C PRO A 216 11.29 -17.71 24.42
N GLU A 217 11.32 -19.04 24.38
CA GLU A 217 12.45 -19.80 23.84
C GLU A 217 12.61 -19.53 22.35
N PHE A 218 13.85 -19.22 21.92
CA PHE A 218 14.15 -19.05 20.50
C PHE A 218 14.21 -20.42 19.84
N LYS A 219 13.24 -20.69 18.97
CA LYS A 219 13.21 -21.90 18.17
C LYS A 219 13.83 -21.59 16.82
N ASP A 220 14.87 -22.32 16.47
CA ASP A 220 15.39 -22.30 15.09
C ASP A 220 14.23 -22.65 14.17
N GLY A 221 13.71 -21.61 13.49
CA GLY A 221 12.62 -21.78 12.54
C GLY A 221 13.08 -22.74 11.43
N PRO A 222 12.15 -23.42 10.75
CA PRO A 222 12.52 -24.19 9.58
C PRO A 222 13.34 -23.29 8.65
N VAL A 223 14.57 -23.71 8.38
CA VAL A 223 15.44 -23.09 7.38
C VAL A 223 14.58 -22.91 6.13
N ARG A 224 14.51 -21.66 5.65
CA ARG A 224 13.78 -21.28 4.43
C ARG A 224 13.93 -22.41 3.42
N ALA A 225 12.84 -23.13 3.12
CA ALA A 225 12.85 -24.00 1.96
C ALA A 225 13.27 -23.09 0.79
N SER A 226 14.34 -23.45 0.09
CA SER A 226 15.15 -22.64 -0.82
C SER A 226 14.38 -22.13 -2.06
N GLY A 227 13.29 -21.39 -1.85
CA GLY A 227 12.28 -21.02 -2.83
C GLY A 227 11.81 -19.57 -2.73
N VAL A 228 11.17 -19.13 -3.80
CA VAL A 228 10.61 -17.79 -3.99
C VAL A 228 9.50 -17.53 -2.95
N SER A 229 9.49 -16.34 -2.35
CA SER A 229 8.45 -15.90 -1.43
C SER A 229 7.13 -15.53 -2.15
N CYS A 230 6.02 -15.43 -1.43
CA CYS A 230 4.75 -15.01 -2.05
C CYS A 230 4.85 -13.59 -2.64
N TRP A 231 5.57 -12.71 -1.95
CA TRP A 231 5.80 -11.34 -2.41
C TRP A 231 6.72 -11.27 -3.63
N GLU A 232 7.84 -11.99 -3.61
CA GLU A 232 8.79 -12.06 -4.74
C GLU A 232 8.10 -12.64 -5.99
N LEU A 233 7.19 -13.61 -5.81
CA LEU A 233 6.42 -14.18 -6.91
C LEU A 233 5.46 -13.16 -7.53
N PHE A 234 4.81 -12.35 -6.69
CA PHE A 234 3.95 -11.26 -7.13
C PHE A 234 4.74 -10.15 -7.82
N GLU A 235 5.89 -9.78 -7.29
CA GLU A 235 6.78 -8.80 -7.90
C GLU A 235 7.21 -9.23 -9.30
N ALA A 236 7.70 -10.47 -9.44
CA ALA A 236 8.06 -11.05 -10.71
C ALA A 236 6.87 -11.06 -11.70
N PHE A 237 5.66 -11.37 -11.22
CA PHE A 237 4.44 -11.30 -12.03
C PHE A 237 4.15 -9.88 -12.51
N VAL A 238 4.22 -8.87 -11.62
CA VAL A 238 3.94 -7.47 -11.98
C VAL A 238 4.93 -6.94 -13.01
N LEU A 239 6.22 -7.22 -12.83
CA LEU A 239 7.28 -6.80 -13.75
C LEU A 239 7.13 -7.44 -15.14
N ALA A 240 6.74 -8.71 -15.20
CA ALA A 240 6.60 -9.44 -16.45
C ALA A 240 5.28 -9.12 -17.19
N VAL A 241 4.16 -9.14 -16.47
CA VAL A 241 2.80 -9.04 -17.05
C VAL A 241 2.35 -7.59 -17.20
N LYS A 242 2.90 -6.66 -16.41
CA LYS A 242 2.51 -5.24 -16.37
C LYS A 242 0.98 -5.06 -16.29
N PRO A 243 0.32 -5.67 -15.29
CA PRO A 243 -1.12 -5.52 -15.11
C PRO A 243 -1.48 -4.06 -14.83
N ALA A 244 -2.73 -3.67 -15.09
CA ALA A 244 -3.19 -2.31 -14.81
C ALA A 244 -2.96 -1.93 -13.34
N ASP A 245 -2.59 -0.66 -13.09
CA ASP A 245 -2.25 -0.14 -11.75
C ASP A 245 -3.28 -0.50 -10.67
N LYS A 246 -4.57 -0.41 -11.02
CA LYS A 246 -5.67 -0.75 -10.12
C LYS A 246 -5.67 -2.22 -9.69
N THR A 247 -5.23 -3.11 -10.57
CA THR A 247 -5.05 -4.53 -10.28
C THR A 247 -3.88 -4.71 -9.31
N VAL A 248 -2.74 -4.04 -9.55
CA VAL A 248 -1.58 -4.09 -8.65
C VAL A 248 -1.97 -3.61 -7.26
N ILE A 249 -2.58 -2.42 -7.15
CA ILE A 249 -3.03 -1.84 -5.87
C ILE A 249 -3.95 -2.82 -5.11
N ARG A 250 -4.90 -3.43 -5.82
CA ARG A 250 -5.87 -4.35 -5.22
C ARG A 250 -5.25 -5.68 -4.78
N TRP A 251 -4.27 -6.19 -5.53
CA TRP A 251 -3.63 -7.47 -5.22
C TRP A 251 -2.48 -7.34 -4.23
N ARG A 252 -1.87 -6.15 -4.12
CA ARG A 252 -0.78 -5.85 -3.18
C ARG A 252 -1.09 -6.30 -1.75
N SER A 253 -2.28 -5.97 -1.23
CA SER A 253 -2.68 -6.35 0.13
C SER A 253 -2.79 -7.87 0.30
N VAL A 254 -3.24 -8.58 -0.73
CA VAL A 254 -3.32 -10.05 -0.73
C VAL A 254 -1.92 -10.64 -0.59
N PHE A 255 -0.95 -10.21 -1.40
CA PHE A 255 0.38 -10.80 -1.38
C PHE A 255 1.23 -10.38 -0.18
N LEU A 256 0.96 -9.22 0.44
CA LEU A 256 1.54 -8.89 1.74
C LEU A 256 1.00 -9.81 2.85
N GLU A 257 -0.31 -10.11 2.83
CA GLU A 257 -0.90 -11.04 3.79
C GLU A 257 -0.40 -12.47 3.57
N MET A 258 -0.31 -12.92 2.32
CA MET A 258 0.29 -14.23 1.99
C MET A 258 1.75 -14.31 2.43
N GLN A 259 2.52 -13.23 2.25
CA GLN A 259 3.90 -13.17 2.70
C GLN A 259 4.01 -13.34 4.22
N ARG A 260 3.08 -12.76 4.99
CA ARG A 260 3.00 -12.95 6.44
C ARG A 260 2.60 -14.39 6.79
N GLN A 261 1.52 -14.89 6.22
CA GLN A 261 0.95 -16.20 6.55
C GLN A 261 1.87 -17.37 6.19
N PHE A 262 2.55 -17.28 5.04
CA PHE A 262 3.35 -18.37 4.48
C PHE A 262 4.85 -18.05 4.48
N ALA A 263 5.30 -17.21 5.42
CA ALA A 263 6.71 -16.80 5.53
C ALA A 263 7.66 -18.00 5.66
N GLU A 264 7.26 -19.00 6.45
CA GLU A 264 8.07 -20.19 6.78
C GLU A 264 8.25 -21.15 5.58
N VAL A 265 7.21 -21.30 4.76
CA VAL A 265 7.18 -22.28 3.66
C VAL A 265 7.48 -21.67 2.28
N GLY A 266 7.37 -20.35 2.15
CA GLY A 266 7.49 -19.65 0.87
C GLY A 266 6.38 -20.04 -0.11
N ALA A 267 6.42 -19.50 -1.34
CA ALA A 267 5.37 -19.79 -2.32
C ALA A 267 5.36 -21.27 -2.76
N ASN A 268 6.53 -21.92 -2.81
CA ASN A 268 6.66 -23.29 -3.29
C ASN A 268 6.23 -24.34 -2.25
N GLY A 269 6.30 -24.03 -0.96
CA GLY A 269 5.97 -24.95 0.12
C GLY A 269 4.49 -24.94 0.55
N ILE A 270 3.65 -24.07 -0.03
CA ILE A 270 2.22 -24.05 0.28
C ILE A 270 1.55 -25.31 -0.27
N THR A 271 0.95 -26.10 0.61
CA THR A 271 0.13 -27.27 0.27
C THR A 271 -1.27 -26.83 -0.15
N GLU A 272 -1.99 -27.69 -0.89
CA GLU A 272 -3.40 -27.41 -1.23
C GLU A 272 -4.26 -27.26 0.03
N GLU A 273 -4.02 -28.09 1.06
CA GLU A 273 -4.74 -28.03 2.34
C GLU A 273 -4.53 -26.69 3.06
N ALA A 274 -3.27 -26.24 3.19
CA ALA A 274 -2.97 -24.94 3.78
C ALA A 274 -3.57 -23.77 2.97
N ALA A 275 -3.60 -23.88 1.65
CA ALA A 275 -4.28 -22.91 0.78
C ALA A 275 -5.80 -22.90 0.99
N ARG A 276 -6.43 -24.06 1.15
CA ARG A 276 -7.88 -24.18 1.46
C ARG A 276 -8.20 -23.56 2.81
N ASP A 277 -7.42 -23.86 3.84
CA ASP A 277 -7.65 -23.37 5.19
C ASP A 277 -7.45 -21.86 5.30
N TRP A 278 -6.39 -21.33 4.67
CA TRP A 278 -6.21 -19.88 4.60
C TRP A 278 -7.36 -19.19 3.87
N ILE A 279 -7.76 -19.68 2.70
CA ILE A 279 -8.87 -19.09 1.94
C ILE A 279 -10.20 -19.17 2.72
N ARG A 280 -10.46 -20.27 3.44
CA ARG A 280 -11.64 -20.41 4.30
C ARG A 280 -11.58 -19.43 5.48
N GLY A 281 -10.43 -19.34 6.15
CA GLY A 281 -10.22 -18.46 7.31
C GLY A 281 -10.29 -16.97 6.99
N LEU A 282 -10.11 -16.58 5.73
CA LEU A 282 -10.33 -15.20 5.30
C LEU A 282 -11.80 -14.77 5.32
N ILE A 283 -12.76 -15.71 5.32
CA ILE A 283 -14.20 -15.41 5.34
C ILE A 283 -14.63 -15.18 6.79
N GLY A 284 -15.09 -13.98 7.09
CA GLY A 284 -15.52 -13.60 8.44
C GLY A 284 -16.11 -12.19 8.47
N GLU A 285 -16.14 -11.57 9.65
CA GLU A 285 -16.67 -10.21 9.85
C GLU A 285 -15.96 -9.17 8.96
N GLU A 286 -14.64 -9.32 8.78
CA GLU A 286 -13.85 -8.39 7.98
C GLU A 286 -14.06 -8.53 6.46
N ARG A 287 -14.40 -9.73 5.97
CA ARG A 287 -14.41 -10.04 4.53
C ARG A 287 -15.52 -11.00 4.16
N GLN A 288 -16.39 -10.53 3.27
CA GLN A 288 -17.44 -11.36 2.67
C GLN A 288 -16.84 -12.40 1.70
N ALA A 289 -17.50 -13.57 1.61
CA ALA A 289 -17.09 -14.67 0.72
C ALA A 289 -16.90 -14.22 -0.74
N ILE A 290 -17.74 -13.29 -1.24
CA ILE A 290 -17.59 -12.73 -2.59
C ILE A 290 -16.24 -12.02 -2.79
N THR A 291 -15.79 -11.26 -1.79
CA THR A 291 -14.52 -10.54 -1.82
C THR A 291 -13.35 -11.51 -1.77
N VAL A 292 -13.44 -12.54 -0.93
CA VAL A 292 -12.42 -13.60 -0.87
C VAL A 292 -12.33 -14.32 -2.22
N ARG A 293 -13.46 -14.71 -2.82
CA ARG A 293 -13.49 -15.37 -4.13
C ARG A 293 -12.93 -14.49 -5.25
N GLU A 294 -13.43 -13.26 -5.37
CA GLU A 294 -13.14 -12.40 -6.52
C GLU A 294 -11.81 -11.67 -6.45
N VAL A 295 -11.20 -11.56 -5.26
CA VAL A 295 -9.94 -10.85 -5.06
C VAL A 295 -8.85 -11.78 -4.59
N TRP A 296 -9.04 -12.42 -3.44
CA TRP A 296 -7.98 -13.18 -2.76
C TRP A 296 -7.67 -14.46 -3.52
N LEU A 297 -8.68 -15.31 -3.72
CA LEU A 297 -8.52 -16.55 -4.45
C LEU A 297 -8.20 -16.31 -5.93
N SER A 298 -8.84 -15.33 -6.58
CA SER A 298 -8.61 -15.04 -8.01
C SER A 298 -7.18 -14.57 -8.28
N SER A 299 -6.63 -13.68 -7.44
CA SER A 299 -5.26 -13.18 -7.57
C SER A 299 -4.23 -14.25 -7.23
N ALA A 300 -4.41 -14.98 -6.13
CA ALA A 300 -3.56 -16.12 -5.77
C ALA A 300 -3.49 -17.14 -6.90
N ARG A 301 -4.65 -17.56 -7.45
CA ARG A 301 -4.70 -18.46 -8.62
C ARG A 301 -3.95 -17.92 -9.82
N ARG A 302 -4.12 -16.63 -10.14
CA ARG A 302 -3.50 -16.02 -11.33
C ARG A 302 -1.99 -15.96 -11.20
N VAL A 303 -1.48 -15.50 -10.06
CA VAL A 303 -0.04 -15.31 -9.83
C VAL A 303 0.67 -16.65 -9.65
N PHE A 304 0.11 -17.58 -8.88
CA PHE A 304 0.69 -18.92 -8.75
C PHE A 304 0.59 -19.74 -10.04
N GLY A 305 -0.48 -19.55 -10.82
CA GLY A 305 -0.59 -20.13 -12.16
C GLY A 305 0.53 -19.66 -13.08
N TRP A 306 0.74 -18.35 -13.14
CA TRP A 306 1.85 -17.74 -13.88
C TRP A 306 3.22 -18.20 -13.37
N GLY A 307 3.40 -18.26 -12.05
CA GLY A 307 4.61 -18.73 -11.39
C GLY A 307 4.99 -20.15 -11.80
N ARG A 308 4.01 -21.06 -11.82
CA ARG A 308 4.18 -22.43 -12.30
C ARG A 308 4.55 -22.47 -13.78
N GLU A 309 3.82 -21.73 -14.63
CA GLU A 309 4.08 -21.66 -16.07
C GLU A 309 5.51 -21.18 -16.38
N HIS A 310 6.06 -20.27 -15.56
CA HIS A 310 7.40 -19.72 -15.71
C HIS A 310 8.46 -20.43 -14.85
N LYS A 311 8.14 -21.62 -14.33
CA LYS A 311 9.04 -22.47 -13.52
C LYS A 311 9.65 -21.76 -12.30
N LYS A 312 8.93 -20.79 -11.73
CA LYS A 312 9.28 -20.10 -10.47
C LYS A 312 8.86 -20.91 -9.24
N ILE A 313 7.83 -21.74 -9.39
CA ILE A 313 7.32 -22.68 -8.40
C ILE A 313 6.92 -23.99 -9.12
N GLY A 314 6.86 -25.10 -8.38
CA GLY A 314 6.54 -26.42 -8.93
C GLY A 314 5.04 -26.64 -9.18
N GLN A 315 4.18 -26.03 -8.37
CA GLN A 315 2.72 -26.23 -8.45
C GLN A 315 1.92 -24.98 -8.10
N ASN A 316 0.64 -24.96 -8.46
CA ASN A 316 -0.31 -23.94 -8.02
C ASN A 316 -1.27 -24.54 -6.98
N PRO A 317 -1.06 -24.29 -5.67
CA PRO A 317 -1.89 -24.87 -4.61
C PRO A 317 -3.30 -24.28 -4.56
N PHE A 318 -3.55 -23.15 -5.24
CA PHE A 318 -4.86 -22.50 -5.29
C PHE A 318 -5.74 -22.99 -6.43
N LYS A 319 -5.24 -23.88 -7.30
CA LYS A 319 -5.93 -24.31 -8.52
C LYS A 319 -7.31 -24.89 -8.20
N GLU A 320 -7.38 -25.85 -7.27
CA GLU A 320 -8.61 -26.59 -6.94
C GLU A 320 -9.40 -26.02 -5.75
N VAL A 321 -8.92 -24.94 -5.12
CA VAL A 321 -9.57 -24.28 -3.97
C VAL A 321 -10.87 -23.61 -4.39
N ARG A 322 -11.99 -23.86 -3.70
CA ARG A 322 -13.29 -23.24 -4.04
C ARG A 322 -13.81 -22.40 -2.89
N VAL A 323 -14.52 -21.33 -3.24
CA VAL A 323 -15.28 -20.49 -2.30
C VAL A 323 -16.69 -20.41 -2.83
N ASP A 324 -17.62 -21.00 -2.08
CA ASP A 324 -19.03 -20.92 -2.37
C ASP A 324 -19.56 -19.58 -1.89
N VAL A 325 -20.24 -18.87 -2.78
CA VAL A 325 -20.85 -17.57 -2.48
C VAL A 325 -22.36 -17.77 -2.61
N PRO A 326 -23.10 -17.75 -1.49
CA PRO A 326 -24.54 -17.78 -1.53
C PRO A 326 -25.07 -16.65 -2.41
N ARG A 327 -26.07 -16.94 -3.25
CA ARG A 327 -26.78 -15.87 -3.96
C ARG A 327 -27.47 -15.00 -2.94
N LYS A 328 -27.15 -13.70 -2.92
CA LYS A 328 -27.91 -12.73 -2.14
C LYS A 328 -29.30 -12.62 -2.74
N ALA A 329 -30.33 -12.71 -1.90
CA ALA A 329 -31.69 -12.37 -2.29
C ALA A 329 -31.71 -10.90 -2.75
N GLN A 330 -32.38 -10.61 -3.86
CA GLN A 330 -32.60 -9.24 -4.29
C GLN A 330 -33.96 -8.82 -3.75
N THR A 331 -33.94 -7.99 -2.70
CA THR A 331 -35.14 -7.56 -1.97
C THR A 331 -35.70 -6.24 -2.48
N ARG A 332 -34.94 -5.51 -3.31
CA ARG A 332 -35.30 -4.20 -3.85
C ARG A 332 -36.02 -4.35 -5.18
N GLU A 333 -37.22 -3.77 -5.29
CA GLU A 333 -38.09 -3.86 -6.47
C GLU A 333 -37.42 -3.27 -7.72
N ASP A 334 -36.82 -2.08 -7.60
CA ASP A 334 -36.04 -1.43 -8.67
C ASP A 334 -34.68 -2.11 -8.98
N GLY A 335 -34.39 -3.19 -8.26
CA GLY A 335 -33.16 -3.94 -8.35
C GLY A 335 -31.93 -3.07 -8.10
N ARG A 336 -31.13 -2.86 -9.17
CA ARG A 336 -29.87 -2.09 -9.10
C ARG A 336 -29.99 -0.67 -9.65
N SER A 337 -31.16 -0.26 -10.14
CA SER A 337 -31.42 1.09 -10.63
C SER A 337 -31.65 2.05 -9.46
N PHE A 338 -31.32 3.33 -9.59
CA PHE A 338 -31.90 4.31 -8.67
C PHE A 338 -33.42 4.32 -8.80
N THR A 339 -34.10 4.51 -7.67
CA THR A 339 -35.51 4.94 -7.68
C THR A 339 -35.59 6.37 -8.22
N ASP A 340 -36.77 6.80 -8.61
CA ASP A 340 -36.96 8.17 -9.10
C ASP A 340 -36.66 9.20 -7.99
N ALA A 341 -36.98 8.89 -6.73
CA ALA A 341 -36.67 9.73 -5.58
C ALA A 341 -35.15 9.86 -5.34
N GLU A 342 -34.42 8.74 -5.36
CA GLU A 342 -32.95 8.75 -5.19
C GLU A 342 -32.26 9.50 -6.35
N ALA A 343 -32.71 9.28 -7.59
CA ALA A 343 -32.20 9.99 -8.74
C ALA A 343 -32.44 11.50 -8.61
N LYS A 344 -33.64 11.92 -8.18
CA LYS A 344 -33.96 13.33 -7.91
C LYS A 344 -33.08 13.92 -6.81
N ILE A 345 -32.87 13.23 -5.69
CA ILE A 345 -31.98 13.70 -4.60
C ILE A 345 -30.59 14.04 -5.15
N ILE A 346 -30.00 13.12 -5.92
CA ILE A 346 -28.64 13.31 -6.47
C ILE A 346 -28.62 14.46 -7.48
N LEU A 347 -29.59 14.51 -8.40
CA LEU A 347 -29.61 15.53 -9.45
C LEU A 347 -29.92 16.93 -8.90
N ASN A 348 -30.83 17.05 -7.92
CA ASN A 348 -31.10 18.30 -7.21
C ASN A 348 -29.87 18.79 -6.43
N ALA A 349 -29.23 17.91 -5.66
CA ALA A 349 -27.99 18.26 -4.97
C ALA A 349 -26.86 18.66 -5.93
N SER A 350 -26.84 18.08 -7.13
CA SER A 350 -25.89 18.46 -8.19
C SER A 350 -26.15 19.89 -8.69
N LEU A 351 -27.40 20.34 -8.75
CA LEU A 351 -27.76 21.69 -9.22
C LEU A 351 -27.35 22.81 -8.27
N ALA A 352 -27.16 22.52 -6.97
CA ALA A 352 -26.66 23.50 -6.00
C ALA A 352 -25.28 24.09 -6.38
N PHE A 353 -24.53 23.42 -7.26
CA PHE A 353 -23.27 23.89 -7.82
C PHE A 353 -23.51 24.68 -9.12
N GLU A 354 -24.12 25.87 -9.04
CA GLU A 354 -24.50 26.68 -10.21
C GLU A 354 -23.30 27.10 -11.08
N LYS A 355 -22.19 27.48 -10.44
CA LYS A 355 -20.95 27.93 -11.10
C LYS A 355 -19.76 27.13 -10.57
N PRO A 356 -19.58 25.87 -11.00
CA PRO A 356 -18.56 24.99 -10.42
C PRO A 356 -17.15 25.39 -10.89
N ILE A 357 -16.33 25.93 -9.99
CA ILE A 357 -14.98 26.44 -10.29
C ILE A 357 -13.94 25.34 -10.08
N THR A 358 -14.08 24.56 -9.00
CA THR A 358 -13.11 23.52 -8.66
C THR A 358 -13.41 22.20 -9.40
N PRO A 359 -12.42 21.33 -9.63
CA PRO A 359 -12.67 20.00 -10.18
C PRO A 359 -13.65 19.17 -9.36
N THR A 360 -13.66 19.32 -8.03
CA THR A 360 -14.58 18.65 -7.12
C THR A 360 -16.02 19.13 -7.33
N GLU A 361 -16.26 20.44 -7.40
CA GLU A 361 -17.58 21.00 -7.69
C GLU A 361 -18.06 20.57 -9.07
N ARG A 362 -17.19 20.60 -10.09
CA ARG A 362 -17.54 20.12 -11.44
C ARG A 362 -17.88 18.64 -11.42
N THR A 363 -17.17 17.84 -10.62
CA THR A 363 -17.45 16.41 -10.46
C THR A 363 -18.85 16.20 -9.90
N ARG A 364 -19.21 16.90 -8.82
CA ARG A 364 -20.55 16.81 -8.19
C ARG A 364 -21.64 17.37 -9.10
N ARG A 365 -21.38 18.47 -9.81
CA ARG A 365 -22.34 19.12 -10.72
C ARG A 365 -22.67 18.28 -11.95
N TRP A 366 -21.66 17.70 -12.60
CA TRP A 366 -21.80 17.20 -13.98
C TRP A 366 -21.73 15.70 -14.11
N VAL A 367 -20.97 15.00 -13.25
CA VAL A 367 -20.81 13.55 -13.42
C VAL A 367 -22.13 12.80 -13.22
N PRO A 368 -22.96 13.08 -12.20
CA PRO A 368 -24.27 12.45 -12.08
C PRO A 368 -25.15 12.67 -13.31
N TRP A 369 -25.26 13.92 -13.78
CA TRP A 369 -26.04 14.32 -14.95
C TRP A 369 -25.57 13.65 -16.25
N LEU A 370 -24.24 13.56 -16.47
CA LEU A 370 -23.68 12.83 -17.61
C LEU A 370 -23.99 11.34 -17.52
N CYS A 371 -23.88 10.74 -16.34
CA CYS A 371 -24.20 9.32 -16.15
C CYS A 371 -25.70 9.05 -16.36
N ALA A 372 -26.57 9.94 -15.90
CA ALA A 372 -28.02 9.83 -16.03
C ALA A 372 -28.47 9.82 -17.50
N TYR A 373 -27.82 10.60 -18.37
CA TYR A 373 -28.15 10.71 -19.79
C TYR A 373 -27.38 9.77 -20.74
N SER A 374 -26.43 9.00 -20.24
CA SER A 374 -25.60 8.12 -21.08
C SER A 374 -25.47 6.70 -20.58
N GLY A 375 -25.85 6.45 -19.32
CA GLY A 375 -25.53 5.23 -18.60
C GLY A 375 -24.03 4.92 -18.53
N ALA A 376 -23.14 5.88 -18.83
CA ALA A 376 -21.70 5.69 -18.71
C ALA A 376 -21.29 5.44 -17.24
N ARG A 377 -20.15 4.74 -17.03
CA ARG A 377 -19.65 4.56 -15.65
C ARG A 377 -19.09 5.91 -15.19
N PRO A 378 -19.30 6.33 -13.93
CA PRO A 378 -18.63 7.52 -13.40
C PRO A 378 -17.12 7.45 -13.51
N GLY A 379 -16.54 6.24 -13.47
CA GLY A 379 -15.11 6.05 -13.73
C GLY A 379 -14.68 6.35 -15.16
N GLU A 380 -15.54 6.18 -16.16
CA GLU A 380 -15.27 6.60 -17.54
C GLU A 380 -15.47 8.11 -17.69
N ILE A 381 -16.50 8.67 -17.04
CA ILE A 381 -16.79 10.12 -17.09
C ILE A 381 -15.71 10.96 -16.40
N THR A 382 -15.28 10.57 -15.20
CA THR A 382 -14.25 11.29 -14.42
C THR A 382 -12.87 11.33 -15.09
N GLN A 383 -12.66 10.52 -16.14
CA GLN A 383 -11.44 10.55 -16.96
C GLN A 383 -11.50 11.57 -18.10
N LEU A 384 -12.70 12.06 -18.47
CA LEU A 384 -12.89 12.95 -19.61
C LEU A 384 -12.02 14.21 -19.53
N ARG A 385 -11.46 14.56 -20.68
CA ARG A 385 -10.79 15.83 -20.94
C ARG A 385 -11.67 16.65 -21.87
N GLY A 386 -11.46 17.97 -21.92
CA GLY A 386 -12.24 18.79 -22.86
C GLY A 386 -11.95 18.46 -24.32
N ILE A 387 -10.76 17.93 -24.65
CA ILE A 387 -10.48 17.41 -26.00
C ILE A 387 -11.30 16.16 -26.36
N ASP A 388 -11.87 15.46 -25.37
CA ASP A 388 -12.73 14.30 -25.59
C ASP A 388 -14.20 14.71 -25.86
N ILE A 389 -14.51 16.01 -25.77
CA ILE A 389 -15.83 16.57 -26.12
C ILE A 389 -15.74 17.20 -27.50
N GLU A 390 -16.43 16.61 -28.47
CA GLU A 390 -16.32 16.98 -29.89
C GLU A 390 -17.64 17.56 -30.40
N ASP A 391 -17.57 18.61 -31.22
CA ASP A 391 -18.68 19.08 -32.04
C ASP A 391 -18.59 18.41 -33.42
N ARG A 392 -19.54 17.55 -33.76
CA ARG A 392 -19.63 16.87 -35.05
C ARG A 392 -20.79 17.43 -35.88
N LYS A 393 -20.63 18.67 -36.37
CA LYS A 393 -21.62 19.40 -37.17
C LYS A 393 -22.91 19.70 -36.40
N GLY A 394 -22.78 20.29 -35.20
CA GLY A 394 -23.87 20.61 -34.29
C GLY A 394 -24.29 19.46 -33.38
N LEU A 395 -23.74 18.26 -33.58
CA LEU A 395 -23.94 17.12 -32.69
C LEU A 395 -22.78 17.02 -31.70
N TYR A 396 -23.00 17.50 -30.48
CA TYR A 396 -22.03 17.34 -29.40
C TYR A 396 -21.97 15.89 -28.93
N VAL A 397 -20.75 15.37 -28.80
CA VAL A 397 -20.47 14.00 -28.38
C VAL A 397 -19.35 13.97 -27.36
N MET A 398 -19.34 12.94 -26.50
CA MET A 398 -18.21 12.61 -25.65
C MET A 398 -17.55 11.31 -26.11
N LYS A 399 -16.23 11.34 -26.29
CA LYS A 399 -15.41 10.20 -26.70
C LYS A 399 -14.79 9.55 -25.46
N LEU A 400 -15.32 8.40 -25.06
CA LEU A 400 -14.75 7.59 -23.98
C LEU A 400 -13.63 6.74 -24.57
N THR A 401 -12.37 7.05 -24.22
CA THR A 401 -11.20 6.53 -24.95
C THR A 401 -10.08 6.04 -24.01
N PRO A 402 -9.34 4.96 -24.35
CA PRO A 402 -8.25 4.45 -23.51
C PRO A 402 -7.11 5.45 -23.26
N GLU A 403 -6.96 6.45 -24.12
CA GLU A 403 -5.97 7.54 -24.00
C GLU A 403 -6.30 8.53 -22.87
N ALA A 404 -7.54 8.54 -22.36
CA ALA A 404 -7.94 9.31 -21.17
C ALA A 404 -7.78 8.50 -19.87
N GLY A 405 -7.77 7.17 -19.97
CA GLY A 405 -7.54 6.25 -18.86
C GLY A 405 -8.16 4.88 -19.11
N THR A 406 -8.15 4.03 -18.06
CA THR A 406 -8.53 2.63 -18.18
C THR A 406 -10.00 2.44 -18.56
N ILE A 407 -10.23 1.80 -19.71
CA ILE A 407 -11.53 1.29 -20.16
C ILE A 407 -11.50 -0.23 -20.17
N LYS A 408 -12.50 -0.88 -19.57
CA LYS A 408 -12.54 -2.34 -19.38
C LYS A 408 -12.41 -3.14 -20.68
N THR A 409 -12.96 -2.63 -21.79
CA THR A 409 -12.89 -3.27 -23.10
C THR A 409 -11.66 -2.89 -23.91
N GLY A 410 -10.90 -1.87 -23.49
CA GLY A 410 -9.79 -1.29 -24.25
C GLY A 410 -10.19 -0.65 -25.59
N ARG A 411 -11.49 -0.46 -25.86
CA ARG A 411 -11.99 0.10 -27.12
C ARG A 411 -12.68 1.44 -26.89
N PRO A 412 -12.42 2.45 -27.73
CA PRO A 412 -13.10 3.72 -27.63
C PRO A 412 -14.58 3.59 -27.98
N ARG A 413 -15.43 4.41 -27.36
CA ARG A 413 -16.83 4.61 -27.78
C ARG A 413 -17.21 6.07 -27.75
N VAL A 414 -18.06 6.46 -28.69
CA VAL A 414 -18.58 7.83 -28.82
C VAL A 414 -20.02 7.83 -28.35
N VAL A 415 -20.36 8.73 -27.45
CA VAL A 415 -21.70 8.85 -26.88
C VAL A 415 -22.24 10.26 -27.15
N PRO A 416 -23.42 10.41 -27.76
CA PRO A 416 -24.04 11.73 -27.94
C PRO A 416 -24.34 12.40 -26.59
N ILE A 417 -24.20 13.72 -26.54
CA ILE A 417 -24.58 14.52 -25.38
C ILE A 417 -26.05 14.91 -25.53
N HIS A 418 -26.85 14.60 -24.53
CA HIS A 418 -28.29 14.90 -24.53
C HIS A 418 -28.53 16.42 -24.50
N GLU A 419 -29.57 16.88 -25.21
CA GLU A 419 -29.92 18.31 -25.34
C GLU A 419 -30.14 19.02 -24.00
N HIS A 420 -30.62 18.30 -22.98
CA HIS A 420 -30.81 18.87 -21.63
C HIS A 420 -29.47 19.30 -21.01
N LEU A 421 -28.36 18.58 -21.26
CA LEU A 421 -27.05 18.97 -20.76
C LEU A 421 -26.52 20.23 -21.46
N ILE A 422 -26.83 20.37 -22.76
CA ILE A 422 -26.49 21.56 -23.54
C ILE A 422 -27.28 22.76 -23.00
N ALA A 423 -28.59 22.60 -22.77
CA ALA A 423 -29.43 23.65 -22.17
C ALA A 423 -28.97 24.03 -20.75
N GLN A 424 -28.38 23.10 -20.00
CA GLN A 424 -27.79 23.35 -18.69
C GLN A 424 -26.41 24.01 -18.73
N VAL A 425 -25.89 24.37 -19.91
CA VAL A 425 -24.57 24.99 -20.15
C VAL A 425 -23.34 24.12 -19.90
N PHE A 426 -23.46 22.81 -20.16
CA PHE A 426 -22.33 21.88 -20.03
C PHE A 426 -21.16 22.23 -20.98
N ILE A 427 -21.49 22.62 -22.21
CA ILE A 427 -20.50 22.89 -23.26
C ILE A 427 -19.66 24.12 -22.92
N GLU A 428 -20.26 25.12 -22.29
CA GLU A 428 -19.62 26.35 -21.81
C GLU A 428 -18.61 26.02 -20.72
N MET A 429 -18.96 25.15 -19.77
CA MET A 429 -18.02 24.65 -18.76
C MET A 429 -16.82 23.95 -19.42
N VAL A 430 -17.07 23.09 -20.42
CA VAL A 430 -16.00 22.40 -21.16
C VAL A 430 -15.07 23.42 -21.84
N LYS A 431 -15.64 24.43 -22.51
CA LYS A 431 -14.87 25.51 -23.16
C LYS A 431 -14.01 26.29 -22.16
N GLN A 432 -14.52 26.55 -20.95
CA GLN A 432 -13.78 27.24 -19.89
C GLN A 432 -12.58 26.41 -19.37
N VAL A 433 -12.74 25.08 -19.26
CA VAL A 433 -11.63 24.19 -18.87
C VAL A 433 -10.59 24.08 -19.98
N GLY A 434 -11.00 24.16 -21.24
CA GLY A 434 -10.13 24.00 -22.40
C GLY A 434 -9.84 22.52 -22.69
N LYS A 435 -8.61 22.18 -23.10
CA LYS A 435 -8.27 20.81 -23.54
C LYS A 435 -7.95 19.83 -22.40
N GLY A 436 -7.80 20.32 -21.17
CA GLY A 436 -7.37 19.55 -20.00
C GLY A 436 -8.47 18.67 -19.39
N ALA A 437 -8.14 18.03 -18.27
CA ALA A 437 -9.05 17.19 -17.50
C ALA A 437 -10.25 17.98 -16.95
N LEU A 438 -11.46 17.44 -17.16
CA LEU A 438 -12.68 18.10 -16.70
C LEU A 438 -12.88 17.98 -15.19
N PHE A 439 -12.52 16.84 -14.61
CA PHE A 439 -12.97 16.44 -13.25
C PHE A 439 -11.86 16.23 -12.23
N TYR A 440 -10.61 16.46 -12.60
CA TYR A 440 -9.48 16.42 -11.66
C TYR A 440 -8.45 17.47 -12.05
N ASN A 441 -7.59 17.84 -11.11
CA ASN A 441 -6.47 18.72 -11.40
C ASN A 441 -5.41 17.94 -12.19
N ASP A 442 -5.10 18.35 -13.41
CA ASP A 442 -4.07 17.80 -14.29
C ASP A 442 -2.85 18.73 -14.45
N LYS A 443 -2.91 19.96 -13.91
CA LYS A 443 -1.82 20.94 -13.95
C LYS A 443 -0.60 20.50 -13.13
N THR A 444 -0.84 19.76 -12.04
CA THR A 444 0.24 19.16 -11.25
C THR A 444 0.74 17.90 -11.97
N PRO A 445 2.04 17.75 -12.30
CA PRO A 445 2.52 16.54 -12.94
C PRO A 445 2.21 15.30 -12.09
N PRO A 446 1.96 14.13 -12.70
CA PRO A 446 1.78 12.89 -11.97
C PRO A 446 3.07 12.55 -11.21
N ARG A 447 2.94 11.99 -10.00
CA ARG A 447 4.09 11.49 -9.25
C ARG A 447 4.78 10.38 -10.06
N PRO A 448 6.11 10.39 -10.20
CA PRO A 448 6.81 9.32 -10.90
C PRO A 448 6.53 7.98 -10.20
N ILE A 449 6.35 6.93 -10.99
CA ILE A 449 6.24 5.57 -10.45
C ILE A 449 7.65 5.15 -10.04
N VAL A 450 7.93 5.22 -8.74
CA VAL A 450 9.20 4.78 -8.14
C VAL A 450 9.17 3.28 -7.86
N ASP A 451 8.01 2.77 -7.44
CA ASP A 451 7.78 1.36 -7.12
C ASP A 451 6.59 0.83 -7.96
N PRO A 452 6.81 -0.11 -8.90
CA PRO A 452 5.75 -0.69 -9.72
C PRO A 452 4.75 -1.50 -8.89
N LEU A 453 5.07 -1.89 -7.65
CA LEU A 453 4.19 -2.58 -6.70
C LEU A 453 3.34 -1.61 -5.87
N LYS A 454 3.61 -0.31 -5.96
CA LYS A 454 2.85 0.75 -5.29
C LYS A 454 2.55 1.89 -6.27
N PRO A 455 1.86 1.63 -7.40
CA PRO A 455 1.53 2.68 -8.33
C PRO A 455 0.56 3.69 -7.68
N PRO A 456 0.68 4.99 -8.00
CA PRO A 456 -0.21 6.01 -7.46
C PRO A 456 -1.64 5.78 -7.97
N ARG A 457 -2.63 6.00 -7.10
CA ARG A 457 -4.03 5.97 -7.53
C ARG A 457 -4.27 7.09 -8.57
N PRO A 458 -4.87 6.78 -9.74
CA PRO A 458 -5.21 7.81 -10.72
C PRO A 458 -6.15 8.86 -10.13
N ARG A 459 -5.93 10.14 -10.44
CA ARG A 459 -6.73 11.25 -9.89
C ARG A 459 -8.21 11.18 -10.28
N SER A 460 -8.51 10.70 -11.49
CA SER A 460 -9.89 10.40 -11.93
C SER A 460 -10.57 9.34 -11.05
N ASP A 461 -9.82 8.32 -10.62
CA ASP A 461 -10.31 7.29 -9.70
C ASP A 461 -10.59 7.86 -8.30
N THR A 462 -9.80 8.82 -7.84
CA THR A 462 -10.06 9.58 -6.60
C THR A 462 -11.30 10.45 -6.73
N ALA A 463 -11.46 11.20 -7.83
CA ALA A 463 -12.66 11.99 -8.08
C ALA A 463 -13.93 11.12 -8.07
N ARG A 464 -13.87 9.95 -8.71
CA ARG A 464 -14.94 8.93 -8.68
C ARG A 464 -15.24 8.43 -7.26
N ALA A 465 -14.20 8.19 -6.45
CA ALA A 465 -14.38 7.73 -5.08
C ALA A 465 -15.10 8.79 -4.22
N HIS A 466 -14.66 10.04 -4.29
CA HIS A 466 -15.28 11.16 -3.56
C HIS A 466 -16.72 11.42 -4.02
N LEU A 467 -17.02 11.25 -5.31
CA LEU A 467 -18.39 11.32 -5.80
C LEU A 467 -19.26 10.23 -5.17
N GLY A 468 -18.75 9.00 -5.07
CA GLY A 468 -19.45 7.90 -4.42
C GLY A 468 -19.75 8.18 -2.95
N THR A 469 -18.78 8.72 -2.21
CA THR A 469 -18.97 9.15 -0.81
C THR A 469 -20.02 10.25 -0.72
N TRP A 470 -19.94 11.28 -1.56
CA TRP A 470 -20.90 12.37 -1.57
C TRP A 470 -22.33 11.90 -1.84
N VAL A 471 -22.55 10.96 -2.78
CA VAL A 471 -23.90 10.40 -3.01
C VAL A 471 -24.43 9.65 -1.78
N ARG A 472 -23.57 8.98 -1.01
CA ARG A 472 -23.97 8.35 0.26
C ARG A 472 -24.33 9.39 1.32
N GLU A 473 -23.56 10.47 1.43
CA GLU A 473 -23.83 11.58 2.36
C GLU A 473 -25.17 12.28 2.08
N LEU A 474 -25.67 12.23 0.84
CA LEU A 474 -27.00 12.75 0.49
C LEU A 474 -28.16 11.84 0.94
N GLY A 475 -27.88 10.70 1.58
CA GLY A 475 -28.90 9.73 2.03
C GLY A 475 -29.26 8.67 1.00
N VAL A 476 -28.51 8.54 -0.10
CA VAL A 476 -28.69 7.44 -1.07
C VAL A 476 -27.75 6.29 -0.70
N ASP A 477 -28.02 5.66 0.44
CA ASP A 477 -27.09 4.77 1.14
C ASP A 477 -27.45 3.27 1.13
N ASP A 478 -28.50 2.87 0.40
CA ASP A 478 -28.91 1.47 0.29
C ASP A 478 -27.71 0.56 -0.08
N PRO A 479 -27.44 -0.49 0.73
CA PRO A 479 -26.27 -1.36 0.54
C PRO A 479 -26.37 -2.28 -0.70
N HIS A 480 -27.56 -2.44 -1.29
CA HIS A 480 -27.81 -3.27 -2.47
C HIS A 480 -27.49 -2.56 -3.79
N ILE A 481 -27.35 -1.23 -3.76
CA ILE A 481 -26.93 -0.46 -4.92
C ILE A 481 -25.49 0.02 -4.76
N SER A 482 -24.79 0.08 -5.90
CA SER A 482 -23.55 0.84 -6.00
C SER A 482 -23.87 2.13 -6.73
N PRO A 483 -23.71 3.32 -6.10
CA PRO A 483 -23.96 4.60 -6.77
C PRO A 483 -23.20 4.74 -8.10
N ASN A 484 -22.02 4.10 -8.18
CA ASN A 484 -21.18 4.08 -9.38
C ASN A 484 -21.73 3.22 -10.53
N HIS A 485 -22.71 2.35 -10.27
CA HIS A 485 -23.31 1.47 -11.27
C HIS A 485 -24.81 1.66 -11.44
N ALA A 486 -25.49 2.25 -10.45
CA ALA A 486 -26.94 2.43 -10.47
C ALA A 486 -27.42 3.31 -11.63
N TRP A 487 -26.70 4.40 -11.96
CA TRP A 487 -27.02 5.23 -13.13
C TRP A 487 -27.10 4.46 -14.44
N ARG A 488 -26.25 3.45 -14.64
CA ARG A 488 -26.30 2.63 -15.85
C ARG A 488 -27.59 1.81 -15.89
N HIS A 489 -27.98 1.21 -14.76
CA HIS A 489 -29.23 0.45 -14.67
C HIS A 489 -30.45 1.36 -14.85
N THR A 490 -30.45 2.53 -14.20
CA THR A 490 -31.49 3.56 -14.36
C THR A 490 -31.61 4.02 -15.82
N PHE A 491 -30.50 4.34 -16.48
CA PHE A 491 -30.52 4.71 -17.91
C PHE A 491 -31.11 3.58 -18.76
N LYS A 492 -30.68 2.33 -18.57
CA LYS A 492 -31.21 1.21 -19.37
C LYS A 492 -32.73 1.06 -19.19
N ARG A 493 -33.21 1.17 -17.95
CA ARG A 493 -34.64 1.08 -17.60
C ARG A 493 -35.44 2.19 -18.31
N ILE A 494 -35.06 3.44 -18.10
CA ILE A 494 -35.75 4.60 -18.70
C ILE A 494 -35.69 4.56 -20.23
N ALA A 495 -34.55 4.17 -20.81
CA ALA A 495 -34.40 4.05 -22.25
C ALA A 495 -35.34 2.96 -22.83
N ASP A 496 -35.50 1.83 -22.13
CA ASP A 496 -36.43 0.77 -22.53
C ASP A 496 -37.89 1.24 -22.45
N GLU A 497 -38.28 1.89 -21.35
CA GLU A 497 -39.60 2.51 -21.17
C GLU A 497 -39.90 3.57 -22.25
N ALA A 498 -38.88 4.31 -22.69
CA ALA A 498 -38.97 5.31 -23.76
C ALA A 498 -38.95 4.71 -25.19
N GLY A 499 -38.92 3.37 -25.33
CA GLY A 499 -38.89 2.70 -26.62
C GLY A 499 -37.61 2.92 -27.43
N ILE A 500 -36.47 3.09 -26.74
CA ILE A 500 -35.15 3.08 -27.37
C ILE A 500 -34.73 1.63 -27.63
N PRO A 501 -34.47 1.22 -28.89
CA PRO A 501 -34.12 -0.15 -29.21
C PRO A 501 -32.90 -0.64 -28.41
N GLU A 502 -32.94 -1.90 -27.95
CA GLU A 502 -31.86 -2.53 -27.16
C GLU A 502 -30.47 -2.31 -27.79
N LYS A 503 -30.38 -2.41 -29.12
CA LYS A 503 -29.15 -2.17 -29.88
C LYS A 503 -28.57 -0.77 -29.69
N MET A 504 -29.42 0.26 -29.64
CA MET A 504 -29.02 1.66 -29.40
C MET A 504 -28.65 1.86 -27.93
N ASN A 505 -29.48 1.34 -27.02
CA ASN A 505 -29.25 1.37 -25.58
C ASN A 505 -27.89 0.76 -25.20
N ASP A 506 -27.58 -0.42 -25.74
CA ASP A 506 -26.30 -1.10 -25.53
C ASP A 506 -25.12 -0.38 -26.20
N ALA A 507 -25.31 0.24 -27.37
CA ALA A 507 -24.28 1.02 -28.03
C ALA A 507 -23.90 2.27 -27.20
N ILE A 508 -24.89 2.99 -26.69
CA ILE A 508 -24.72 4.17 -25.83
C ILE A 508 -24.02 3.76 -24.51
N THR A 509 -24.52 2.71 -23.86
CA THR A 509 -23.98 2.23 -22.58
C THR A 509 -22.71 1.39 -22.72
N GLY A 510 -22.28 1.05 -23.94
CA GLY A 510 -21.08 0.26 -24.21
C GLY A 510 -21.15 -1.19 -23.70
N HIS A 511 -22.32 -1.83 -23.78
CA HIS A 511 -22.46 -3.26 -23.51
C HIS A 511 -22.06 -4.10 -24.73
N THR A 512 -21.36 -5.20 -24.50
CA THR A 512 -21.09 -6.20 -25.53
C THR A 512 -22.37 -6.95 -25.87
N GLN A 513 -22.72 -6.96 -27.16
CA GLN A 513 -23.83 -7.76 -27.70
C GLN A 513 -23.58 -9.25 -27.45
N ALA A 514 -24.61 -9.97 -26.98
CA ALA A 514 -24.50 -11.36 -26.53
C ALA A 514 -24.22 -12.38 -27.65
N THR A 515 -24.56 -12.07 -28.91
CA THR A 515 -24.41 -13.00 -30.04
C THR A 515 -23.75 -12.34 -31.25
N GLU A 516 -23.04 -13.14 -32.06
CA GLU A 516 -22.30 -12.65 -33.24
C GLU A 516 -23.21 -12.01 -34.30
N GLY A 517 -24.41 -12.55 -34.51
CA GLY A 517 -25.40 -12.00 -35.44
C GLY A 517 -25.88 -10.59 -35.10
N ARG A 518 -25.90 -10.23 -33.80
CA ARG A 518 -26.25 -8.86 -33.35
C ARG A 518 -25.10 -7.85 -33.49
N LYS A 519 -23.88 -8.30 -33.81
CA LYS A 519 -22.71 -7.41 -34.03
C LYS A 519 -22.78 -6.66 -35.36
N TYR A 520 -23.55 -7.14 -36.35
CA TYR A 520 -23.69 -6.48 -37.66
C TYR A 520 -24.47 -5.16 -37.56
N GLY A 521 -23.93 -4.11 -38.20
CA GLY A 521 -24.52 -2.78 -38.25
C GLY A 521 -24.41 -2.00 -36.94
N THR A 522 -23.19 -1.79 -36.43
CA THR A 522 -22.94 -0.93 -35.27
C THR A 522 -23.64 0.43 -35.48
N PRO A 523 -24.52 0.86 -34.56
CA PRO A 523 -25.18 2.15 -34.69
C PRO A 523 -24.18 3.28 -34.87
N ASN A 524 -24.39 4.10 -35.89
CA ASN A 524 -23.63 5.34 -36.03
C ASN A 524 -24.09 6.35 -34.97
N VAL A 525 -23.26 7.36 -34.72
CA VAL A 525 -23.48 8.33 -33.64
C VAL A 525 -24.74 9.17 -33.86
N ALA A 526 -25.10 9.46 -35.11
CA ALA A 526 -26.33 10.18 -35.43
C ALA A 526 -27.58 9.37 -35.08
N ALA A 527 -27.58 8.06 -35.34
CA ALA A 527 -28.68 7.17 -34.97
C ALA A 527 -28.82 7.04 -33.44
N MET A 528 -27.71 7.01 -32.71
CA MET A 528 -27.73 7.06 -31.24
C MET A 528 -28.29 8.39 -30.72
N ALA A 529 -27.92 9.50 -31.36
CA ALA A 529 -28.41 10.83 -30.98
C ALA A 529 -29.91 10.98 -31.24
N ASP A 530 -30.38 10.46 -32.37
CA ASP A 530 -31.80 10.47 -32.71
C ASP A 530 -32.62 9.60 -31.74
N ALA A 531 -32.11 8.42 -31.38
CA ALA A 531 -32.71 7.58 -30.36
C ALA A 531 -32.77 8.27 -28.99
N LEU A 532 -31.72 9.00 -28.59
CA LEU A 532 -31.67 9.75 -27.33
C LEU A 532 -32.70 10.87 -27.23
N LYS A 533 -33.26 11.37 -28.34
CA LYS A 533 -34.36 12.35 -28.29
C LYS A 533 -35.63 11.78 -27.64
N LYS A 534 -35.79 10.46 -27.63
CA LYS A 534 -36.89 9.79 -26.92
C LYS A 534 -36.66 9.73 -25.42
N PHE A 535 -35.42 9.86 -24.96
CA PHE A 535 -35.10 9.80 -23.55
C PHE A 535 -35.67 11.05 -22.85
N PRO A 536 -36.48 10.90 -21.79
CA PRO A 536 -37.15 12.02 -21.17
C PRO A 536 -36.15 12.99 -20.50
N ARG A 537 -36.51 14.27 -20.48
CA ARG A 537 -35.83 15.23 -19.60
C ARG A 537 -36.15 14.89 -18.15
N TYR A 538 -35.15 14.92 -17.26
CA TYR A 538 -35.39 14.79 -15.83
C TYR A 538 -36.12 16.04 -15.35
N SER A 539 -37.36 15.87 -14.87
CA SER A 539 -38.08 16.89 -14.12
C SER A 539 -37.75 16.73 -12.64
N LEU A 540 -37.34 17.81 -12.00
CA LEU A 540 -36.86 17.82 -10.61
C LEU A 540 -37.84 18.48 -9.64
N GLU A 541 -39.05 18.81 -10.12
CA GLU A 541 -40.19 19.25 -9.31
C GLU A 541 -40.64 18.18 -8.30
#